data_AF-A0A2N5S4T3-F1
#
_entry.id   AF-A0A2N5S4T3-F1
#
_cell.length_a   1.000
_cell.length_b   1.000
_cell.length_c   1.000
_cell.angle_alpha   90.00
_cell.angle_beta   90.00
_cell.angle_gamma   90.00
#
_symmetry.space_group_name_H-M   'P 1'
#
loop_
_entity.id
_entity.type
_entity.pdbx_description
1 polymer ?
#
loop_
_entity_poly.entity_id
_entity_poly.type
_entity_poly.pdbx_seq_one_letter_code
_entity_poly.pdbx_strand_id
1 'polypeptide(L)'
;MEDFEISLPKDILTYDLLRRLPSSLDNIKQAITHSKNGKDIKPKTLLDHLKIHMNELKVPTANKIESINATMFTKEDPQCIPGQHNPFFKSHTKERCWMIYPNKQEAFLKKKEESQVRASPAGELNRVVIPHLASRSTN
;
A
#
# COMPACT_ATOMS: atom_id res chain seq x y z
N MET A 1 -25.04 -14.48 55.21
CA MET A 1 -24.52 -13.37 54.40
C MET A 1 -25.70 -12.95 53.56
N GLU A 2 -26.30 -11.80 53.85
CA GLU A 2 -27.43 -11.30 53.05
C GLU A 2 -26.87 -10.85 51.70
N ASP A 3 -27.32 -11.49 50.63
CA ASP A 3 -27.03 -11.07 49.27
C ASP A 3 -27.79 -9.76 49.03
N PHE A 4 -27.08 -8.64 49.19
CA PHE A 4 -27.58 -7.36 48.71
C PHE A 4 -27.64 -7.45 47.19
N GLU A 5 -28.84 -7.63 46.64
CA GLU A 5 -29.10 -7.57 45.22
C GLU A 5 -28.99 -6.10 44.77
N ILE A 6 -27.74 -5.62 44.62
CA ILE A 6 -27.45 -4.28 44.09
C ILE A 6 -27.80 -4.30 42.60
N SER A 7 -29.03 -3.90 42.31
CA SER A 7 -29.53 -3.73 40.95
C SER A 7 -29.01 -2.42 40.36
N LEU A 8 -27.97 -2.52 39.53
CA LEU A 8 -27.43 -1.38 38.78
C LEU A 8 -28.13 -1.26 37.41
N PRO A 9 -28.63 -0.07 37.03
CA PRO A 9 -29.15 0.16 35.69
C PRO A 9 -28.14 -0.17 34.60
N LYS A 10 -28.61 -0.89 33.56
CA LYS A 10 -27.75 -1.43 32.49
C LYS A 10 -27.07 -0.35 31.67
N ASP A 11 -27.74 0.77 31.47
CA ASP A 11 -27.23 1.95 30.80
C ASP A 11 -26.09 2.60 31.59
N ILE A 12 -26.26 2.81 32.90
CA ILE A 12 -25.21 3.34 33.79
C ILE A 12 -23.97 2.43 33.75
N LEU A 13 -24.17 1.12 33.86
CA LEU A 13 -23.09 0.14 33.73
C LEU A 13 -22.37 0.26 32.38
N THR A 14 -23.13 0.40 31.29
CA THR A 14 -22.56 0.52 29.94
C THR A 14 -21.75 1.80 29.79
N TYR A 15 -22.24 2.94 30.30
CA TYR A 15 -21.49 4.19 30.30
C TYR A 15 -20.19 4.10 31.09
N ASP A 16 -20.19 3.45 32.27
CA ASP A 16 -18.96 3.26 33.04
C ASP A 16 -17.95 2.38 32.29
N LEU A 17 -18.42 1.32 31.63
CA LEU A 17 -17.57 0.47 30.78
C LEU A 17 -16.99 1.26 29.60
N LEU A 18 -17.82 2.04 28.89
CA LEU A 18 -17.38 2.89 27.78
C LEU A 18 -16.30 3.89 28.21
N ARG A 19 -16.45 4.50 29.39
CA ARG A 19 -15.47 5.45 29.94
C ARG A 19 -14.11 4.82 30.22
N ARG A 20 -14.08 3.52 30.55
CA ARG A 20 -12.84 2.77 30.84
C ARG A 20 -12.13 2.27 29.59
N LEU A 21 -12.75 2.36 28.41
CA LEU A 21 -12.11 1.91 27.17
C LEU A 21 -10.93 2.81 26.79
N PRO A 22 -9.82 2.23 26.29
CA PRO A 22 -8.70 3.00 25.76
C PRO A 22 -9.13 3.88 24.58
N SER A 23 -8.35 4.93 24.30
CA SER A 23 -8.60 5.87 23.18
C SER A 23 -8.58 5.19 21.80
N SER A 24 -7.87 4.06 21.67
CA SER A 24 -7.87 3.25 20.44
C SER A 24 -9.25 2.72 20.05
N LEU A 25 -10.22 2.70 20.98
CA LEU A 25 -11.59 2.24 20.77
C LEU A 25 -12.61 3.39 20.77
N ASP A 26 -12.18 4.64 20.54
CA ASP A 26 -13.07 5.82 20.46
C ASP A 26 -14.18 5.66 19.41
N ASN A 27 -13.91 4.95 18.30
CA ASN A 27 -14.91 4.66 17.28
C ASN A 27 -16.08 3.84 17.84
N ILE A 28 -15.80 2.87 18.72
CA ILE A 28 -16.83 2.03 19.37
C ILE A 28 -17.62 2.88 20.36
N LYS A 29 -16.94 3.76 21.12
CA LYS A 29 -17.61 4.71 22.03
C LYS A 29 -18.62 5.56 21.27
N GLN A 30 -18.18 6.22 20.19
CA GLN A 30 -19.05 7.07 19.36
C GLN A 30 -20.20 6.30 18.72
N ALA A 31 -19.95 5.10 18.19
CA ALA A 31 -20.98 4.28 17.55
C ALA A 31 -22.13 3.94 18.51
N ILE A 32 -21.80 3.66 19.77
CA ILE A 32 -22.79 3.30 20.79
C ILE A 32 -23.48 4.54 21.35
N THR A 33 -22.74 5.62 21.65
CA THR A 33 -23.32 6.83 22.27
C THR A 33 -24.15 7.66 21.30
N HIS A 34 -23.84 7.64 20.01
CA HIS A 34 -24.59 8.39 18.98
C HIS A 34 -25.72 7.59 18.33
N SER A 35 -26.00 6.37 18.80
CA SER A 35 -27.12 5.60 18.27
C SER A 35 -28.46 6.27 18.59
N LYS A 36 -29.41 6.15 17.66
CA LYS A 36 -30.71 6.84 17.74
C LYS A 36 -31.47 6.39 19.00
N ASN A 37 -31.80 7.36 19.84
CA ASN A 37 -32.63 7.25 21.06
C ASN A 37 -32.00 6.57 22.27
N GLY A 38 -30.69 6.33 22.33
CA GLY A 38 -30.02 5.79 23.53
C GLY A 38 -30.48 4.38 23.96
N LYS A 39 -31.40 3.75 23.21
CA LYS A 39 -31.93 2.40 23.46
C LYS A 39 -30.87 1.31 23.31
N ASP A 40 -29.79 1.64 22.61
CA ASP A 40 -28.70 0.74 22.28
C ASP A 40 -27.57 0.80 23.31
N ILE A 41 -27.67 1.67 24.32
CA ILE A 41 -26.69 1.79 25.40
C ILE A 41 -26.96 0.66 26.41
N LYS A 42 -26.55 -0.54 26.02
CA LYS A 42 -26.68 -1.77 26.79
C LYS A 42 -25.35 -2.52 26.79
N PRO A 43 -25.05 -3.33 27.84
CA PRO A 43 -23.80 -4.06 27.89
C PRO A 43 -23.64 -5.04 26.73
N LYS A 44 -24.75 -5.64 26.30
CA LYS A 44 -24.77 -6.56 25.16
C LYS A 44 -24.32 -5.88 23.87
N THR A 45 -24.84 -4.69 23.58
CA THR A 45 -24.44 -3.91 22.40
C THR A 45 -22.94 -3.61 22.40
N LEU A 46 -22.40 -3.21 23.56
CA LEU A 46 -20.96 -2.99 23.71
C LEU A 46 -20.14 -4.26 23.40
N LEU A 47 -20.54 -5.40 23.97
CA LEU A 47 -19.87 -6.67 23.72
C LEU A 47 -19.94 -7.08 22.24
N ASP A 48 -21.08 -6.85 21.58
CA ASP A 48 -21.26 -7.13 20.17
C ASP A 48 -20.32 -6.27 19.30
N HIS A 49 -20.22 -4.97 19.57
CA HIS A 49 -19.26 -4.09 18.87
C HIS A 49 -17.80 -4.50 19.09
N LEU A 50 -17.42 -4.87 20.32
CA LEU A 50 -16.07 -5.35 20.62
C LEU A 50 -15.75 -6.66 19.88
N LYS A 51 -16.72 -7.57 19.81
CA LYS A 51 -16.59 -8.83 19.08
C LYS A 51 -16.42 -8.59 17.58
N ILE A 52 -17.21 -7.69 17.00
CA ILE A 52 -17.09 -7.29 15.58
C ILE A 52 -15.70 -6.73 15.33
N HIS A 53 -15.25 -5.76 16.15
CA HIS A 53 -13.92 -5.16 16.02
C HIS A 53 -12.80 -6.21 16.08
N MET A 54 -12.87 -7.15 17.02
CA MET A 54 -11.88 -8.23 17.12
C MET A 54 -11.90 -9.16 15.90
N ASN A 55 -13.08 -9.40 15.33
CA ASN A 55 -13.20 -10.20 14.10
C ASN A 55 -12.63 -9.45 12.90
N GLU A 56 -12.88 -8.14 12.76
CA GLU A 56 -12.28 -7.30 11.71
C GLU A 56 -10.75 -7.30 11.76
N LEU A 57 -10.16 -7.33 12.96
CA LEU A 57 -8.71 -7.47 13.14
C LEU A 57 -8.17 -8.87 12.76
N LYS A 58 -9.00 -9.91 12.91
CA LYS A 58 -8.64 -11.31 12.60
C LYS A 58 -8.88 -11.69 11.14
N VAL A 59 -9.79 -11.01 10.47
CA VAL A 59 -9.93 -11.14 9.02
C VAL A 59 -8.59 -10.66 8.44
N PRO A 60 -7.85 -11.53 7.69
CA PRO A 60 -6.63 -11.11 7.04
C PRO A 60 -6.94 -9.83 6.29
N THR A 61 -6.23 -8.75 6.62
CA THR A 61 -6.50 -7.42 6.09
C THR A 61 -6.23 -7.42 4.58
N ALA A 62 -7.21 -7.89 3.83
CA ALA A 62 -7.41 -7.63 2.41
C ALA A 62 -7.29 -6.11 2.12
N ASN A 63 -7.77 -5.27 3.05
CA ASN A 63 -8.09 -3.88 2.77
C ASN A 63 -6.94 -2.85 2.89
N LYS A 64 -5.67 -3.25 2.73
CA LYS A 64 -4.61 -2.25 2.45
C LYS A 64 -3.65 -2.63 1.30
N ILE A 65 -3.77 -3.85 0.77
CA ILE A 65 -3.00 -4.29 -0.40
C ILE A 65 -3.93 -4.65 -1.58
N GLU A 66 -5.24 -4.88 -1.35
CA GLU A 66 -6.20 -5.27 -2.38
C GLU A 66 -6.83 -4.13 -3.20
N SER A 67 -6.14 -3.01 -3.39
CA SER A 67 -6.45 -2.20 -4.58
C SER A 67 -5.85 -2.80 -5.86
N ILE A 68 -4.96 -3.80 -5.73
CA ILE A 68 -4.23 -4.39 -6.87
C ILE A 68 -4.83 -5.73 -7.33
N ASN A 69 -5.57 -6.44 -6.46
CA ASN A 69 -5.96 -7.84 -6.72
C ASN A 69 -7.33 -8.03 -7.39
N ALA A 70 -8.12 -6.97 -7.56
CA ALA A 70 -9.45 -7.03 -8.18
C ALA A 70 -9.56 -6.25 -9.50
N THR A 71 -8.44 -5.95 -10.17
CA THR A 71 -8.48 -5.32 -11.49
C THR A 71 -8.70 -6.40 -12.56
N MET A 72 -9.94 -6.57 -12.99
CA MET A 72 -10.22 -7.33 -14.21
C MET A 72 -9.62 -6.55 -15.40
N PHE A 73 -8.73 -7.18 -16.16
CA PHE A 73 -8.18 -6.56 -17.35
C PHE A 73 -9.28 -6.26 -18.34
N THR A 74 -9.33 -5.02 -18.82
CA THR A 74 -10.25 -4.58 -19.86
C THR A 74 -9.50 -4.42 -21.17
N LYS A 75 -10.21 -4.34 -22.30
CA LYS A 75 -9.58 -4.14 -23.62
C LYS A 75 -9.15 -2.68 -23.81
N GLU A 76 -9.80 -1.79 -23.10
CA GLU A 76 -9.68 -0.33 -23.16
C GLU A 76 -8.42 0.14 -22.42
N ASP A 77 -8.03 -0.56 -21.35
CA ASP A 77 -6.75 -0.36 -20.66
C ASP A 77 -5.91 -1.65 -20.69
N PRO A 78 -5.14 -1.86 -21.76
CA PRO A 78 -4.36 -3.08 -21.92
C PRO A 78 -3.07 -3.07 -21.08
N GLN A 79 -2.90 -2.15 -20.13
CA GLN A 79 -1.68 -2.09 -19.30
C GLN A 79 -1.55 -3.32 -18.38
N CYS A 80 -0.30 -3.75 -18.16
CA CYS A 80 0.03 -4.79 -17.20
C CYS A 80 0.21 -4.19 -15.80
N ILE A 81 -0.17 -4.92 -14.76
CA ILE A 81 -0.02 -4.51 -13.35
C ILE A 81 1.10 -5.29 -12.68
N PRO A 82 1.70 -4.79 -11.58
CA PRO A 82 2.77 -5.51 -10.88
C PRO A 82 2.34 -6.92 -10.50
N GLY A 83 3.12 -7.92 -10.92
CA GLY A 83 2.84 -9.34 -10.70
C GLY A 83 1.90 -10.01 -11.72
N GLN A 84 1.24 -9.27 -12.62
CA GLN A 84 0.25 -9.84 -13.54
C GLN A 84 0.32 -9.25 -14.96
N HIS A 85 0.42 -10.13 -15.95
CA HIS A 85 0.40 -9.76 -17.37
C HIS A 85 -1.04 -9.67 -17.88
N ASN A 86 -1.36 -8.57 -18.56
CA ASN A 86 -2.62 -8.36 -19.23
C ASN A 86 -2.67 -9.13 -20.56
N PRO A 87 -3.56 -10.13 -20.74
CA PRO A 87 -3.66 -10.89 -21.98
C PRO A 87 -4.07 -10.06 -23.20
N PHE A 88 -4.67 -8.89 -23.01
CA PHE A 88 -5.05 -7.99 -24.09
C PHE A 88 -3.86 -7.14 -24.59
N PHE A 89 -2.72 -7.14 -23.87
CA PHE A 89 -1.53 -6.39 -24.28
C PHE A 89 -0.75 -7.13 -25.37
N LYS A 90 -0.69 -6.56 -26.59
CA LYS A 90 -0.04 -7.20 -27.75
C LYS A 90 1.45 -6.89 -27.92
N SER A 91 2.00 -5.91 -27.18
CA SER A 91 3.38 -5.44 -27.39
C SER A 91 4.44 -6.40 -26.83
N HIS A 92 4.10 -7.25 -25.86
CA HIS A 92 4.98 -8.32 -25.38
C HIS A 92 4.17 -9.53 -24.90
N THR A 93 4.81 -10.70 -24.88
CA THR A 93 4.25 -11.93 -24.30
C THR A 93 4.50 -12.00 -22.80
N LYS A 94 3.70 -12.79 -22.06
CA LYS A 94 3.84 -13.03 -20.60
C LYS A 94 5.29 -13.28 -20.16
N GLU A 95 6.05 -14.03 -20.94
CA GLU A 95 7.44 -14.40 -20.64
C GLU A 95 8.42 -13.22 -20.61
N ARG A 96 8.11 -12.15 -21.36
CA ARG A 96 8.91 -10.92 -21.48
C ARG A 96 8.30 -9.74 -20.72
N CYS A 97 7.22 -9.96 -19.96
CA CYS A 97 6.56 -8.92 -19.19
C CYS A 97 7.43 -8.46 -18.01
N TRP A 98 7.82 -7.19 -18.00
CA TRP A 98 8.61 -6.60 -16.91
C TRP A 98 7.81 -6.49 -15.62
N MET A 99 6.47 -6.38 -15.70
CA MET A 99 5.62 -6.37 -14.52
C MET A 99 5.60 -7.72 -13.79
N ILE A 100 5.87 -8.84 -14.48
CA ILE A 100 6.04 -10.17 -13.87
C ILE A 100 7.52 -10.43 -13.53
N TYR A 101 8.44 -9.98 -14.39
CA TYR A 101 9.87 -10.27 -14.27
C TYR A 101 10.72 -8.99 -14.32
N PRO A 102 10.80 -8.20 -13.23
CA PRO A 102 11.57 -6.96 -13.19
C PRO A 102 13.06 -7.18 -13.50
N ASN A 103 13.64 -8.28 -13.02
CA ASN A 103 15.05 -8.63 -13.26
C ASN A 103 15.40 -8.80 -14.76
N LYS A 104 14.41 -9.08 -15.62
CA LYS A 104 14.62 -9.18 -17.08
C LYS A 104 14.71 -7.81 -17.74
N GLN A 105 14.16 -6.76 -17.11
CA GLN A 105 14.28 -5.38 -17.58
C GLN A 105 15.73 -4.92 -17.49
N GLU A 106 16.38 -5.16 -16.35
CA GLU A 106 17.78 -4.80 -16.13
C GLU A 106 18.72 -5.50 -17.12
N ALA A 107 18.52 -6.81 -17.34
CA ALA A 107 19.30 -7.56 -18.33
C ALA A 107 19.11 -7.04 -19.77
N PHE A 108 17.90 -6.60 -20.13
CA PHE A 108 17.63 -6.01 -21.44
C PHE A 108 18.30 -4.64 -21.60
N LEU A 109 18.23 -3.78 -20.59
CA LEU A 109 18.88 -2.47 -20.59
C LEU A 109 20.39 -2.60 -20.71
N LYS A 110 21.00 -3.49 -19.92
CA LYS A 110 22.44 -3.79 -19.99
C LYS A 110 22.85 -4.28 -21.39
N LYS A 111 22.07 -5.19 -21.99
CA LYS A 111 22.35 -5.68 -23.35
C LYS A 111 22.21 -4.59 -24.41
N LYS A 112 21.28 -3.65 -24.24
CA LYS A 112 21.12 -2.49 -25.14
C LYS A 112 22.32 -1.55 -25.05
N GLU A 113 22.78 -1.27 -23.83
CA GLU A 113 23.99 -0.45 -23.59
C GLU A 113 25.23 -1.11 -24.21
N GLU A 114 25.45 -2.41 -23.97
CA GLU A 114 26.54 -3.18 -24.57
C GLU A 114 26.50 -3.18 -26.11
N SER A 115 25.30 -3.15 -26.71
CA SER A 115 25.14 -3.12 -28.17
C SER A 115 25.36 -1.72 -28.75
N GLN A 116 25.04 -0.66 -28.01
CA GLN A 116 25.37 0.72 -28.39
C GLN A 116 26.87 0.98 -28.32
N VAL A 117 27.56 0.49 -27.28
CA VAL A 117 29.03 0.63 -27.16
C VAL A 117 29.75 -0.11 -28.28
N ARG A 118 29.22 -1.25 -28.75
CA ARG A 118 29.78 -2.01 -29.89
C ARG A 118 29.48 -1.38 -31.26
N ALA A 119 28.52 -0.47 -31.35
CA ALA A 119 28.11 0.18 -32.60
C ALA A 119 28.77 1.56 -32.83
N SER A 120 29.50 2.09 -31.84
CA SER A 120 30.36 3.26 -32.06
C SER A 120 31.65 2.84 -32.78
N PRO A 121 31.90 3.29 -34.03
CA PRO A 121 33.18 3.05 -34.67
C PRO A 121 34.26 3.86 -33.93
N ALA A 122 35.38 3.20 -33.64
CA ALA A 122 36.59 3.88 -33.20
C ALA A 122 37.09 4.80 -34.33
N GLY A 123 36.87 6.10 -34.17
CA GLY A 123 37.66 7.20 -34.75
C GLY A 123 37.69 8.27 -33.66
N GLU A 124 38.81 8.77 -33.18
CA GLU A 124 39.85 9.36 -34.00
C GLU A 124 41.17 9.42 -33.22
N LEU A 125 42.21 8.76 -33.74
CA LEU A 125 43.59 9.12 -33.46
C LEU A 125 43.84 10.45 -34.19
N ASN A 126 43.78 11.57 -33.48
CA ASN A 126 44.47 12.78 -33.92
C ASN A 126 45.25 13.38 -32.76
N ARG A 127 46.51 12.95 -32.70
CA ARG A 127 47.61 13.52 -31.92
C ARG A 127 47.92 14.89 -32.51
N VAL A 128 47.20 15.94 -32.08
CA VAL A 128 47.61 17.32 -32.36
C VAL A 128 48.49 17.79 -31.21
N VAL A 129 49.73 18.05 -31.63
CA VAL A 129 50.89 18.59 -30.90
C VAL A 129 50.50 19.76 -30.02
N ILE A 130 50.93 19.71 -28.76
CA ILE A 130 51.01 20.85 -27.84
C ILE A 130 52.21 21.72 -28.26
N PRO A 131 52.03 23.03 -28.45
CA PRO A 131 53.06 24.00 -28.11
C PRO A 131 52.63 24.85 -26.92
N HIS A 132 53.58 24.98 -26.02
CA HIS A 132 53.56 25.69 -24.76
C HIS A 132 53.78 27.21 -24.97
N LEU A 133 53.37 28.01 -23.97
CA LEU A 133 53.76 29.41 -23.64
C LEU A 133 52.98 30.58 -24.27
N ALA A 134 52.11 31.22 -23.47
CA ALA A 134 52.39 32.49 -22.79
C ALA A 134 51.12 32.92 -22.01
N SER A 135 51.09 32.82 -20.68
CA SER A 135 51.46 33.87 -19.71
C SER A 135 50.34 34.90 -19.44
N ARG A 136 49.82 34.84 -18.20
CA ARG A 136 49.40 35.97 -17.32
C ARG A 136 48.22 36.85 -17.81
N SER A 137 47.46 37.56 -17.00
CA SER A 137 47.20 37.68 -15.56
C SER A 137 46.20 38.85 -15.47
N THR A 138 45.09 38.67 -14.73
CA THR A 138 44.34 39.68 -13.94
C THR A 138 43.89 41.03 -14.51
N ASN A 139 42.62 41.31 -14.17
CA ASN A 139 41.83 42.56 -14.17
C ASN A 139 41.18 43.02 -15.48
#